data_AF-A0A7T8HFB7-F1
#
_entry.id   AF-A0A7T8HFB7-F1
#
_cell.length_a   1.000
_cell.length_b   1.000
_cell.length_c   1.000
_cell.angle_alpha   90.00
_cell.angle_beta   90.00
_cell.angle_gamma   90.00
#
_symmetry.space_group_name_H-M   'P 1'
#
loop_
_entity.id
_entity.type
_entity.pdbx_description
1 polymer ?
#
loop_
_entity_poly.entity_id
_entity_poly.type
_entity_poly.pdbx_seq_one_letter_code
_entity_poly.pdbx_strand_id
1 'polypeptide(L)'
;SKKVSLCDWKGIIHHGLLPYSQTINSTIYYEQPDRLKQAIHLKRPELTIKKGVVFHQDNTRPHTSLMTRQDLQKLGWEVLLHPLYSLDIGPSDYYPFLSMENALGSVKLNSKEVCEKWLPGFFANKKGSFYEGDIM
;
A
#
# COMPACT_ATOMS: atom_id res chain seq x y z
N SER A 1 4.69 -14.67 -0.82
CA SER A 1 3.31 -14.15 -0.69
C SER A 1 3.24 -12.77 -1.30
N LYS A 2 2.22 -12.49 -2.14
CA LYS A 2 1.97 -11.15 -2.68
C LYS A 2 1.35 -10.26 -1.59
N LYS A 3 1.75 -8.99 -1.53
CA LYS A 3 1.30 -8.03 -0.50
C LYS A 3 0.89 -6.73 -1.17
N VAL A 4 -0.12 -6.07 -0.63
CA VAL A 4 -0.48 -4.70 -1.02
C VAL A 4 -0.38 -3.85 0.24
N SER A 5 0.39 -2.78 0.17
CA SER A 5 0.58 -1.84 1.27
C SER A 5 0.41 -0.42 0.74
N LEU A 6 -0.31 0.42 1.48
CA LEU A 6 -0.48 1.83 1.15
C LEU A 6 -0.03 2.70 2.32
N CYS A 7 0.88 3.63 2.03
CA CYS A 7 1.42 4.59 2.98
C CYS A 7 1.23 6.04 2.51
N ASP A 8 1.15 6.95 3.47
CA ASP A 8 1.40 8.37 3.29
C ASP A 8 2.66 8.79 4.07
N TRP A 9 3.01 10.07 4.01
CA TRP A 9 4.14 10.67 4.73
C TRP A 9 4.00 10.60 6.26
N LYS A 10 2.82 10.25 6.77
CA LYS A 10 2.57 9.99 8.19
C LYS A 10 2.64 8.50 8.55
N GLY A 11 2.69 7.60 7.56
CA GLY A 11 2.84 6.16 7.74
C GLY A 11 1.81 5.30 7.03
N ILE A 12 1.71 4.03 7.44
CA ILE A 12 0.87 3.02 6.78
C ILE A 12 -0.62 3.26 7.07
N ILE A 13 -1.39 3.46 6.00
CA ILE A 13 -2.85 3.63 6.05
C ILE A 13 -3.52 2.26 6.04
N HIS A 14 -3.15 1.39 5.10
CA HIS A 14 -3.75 0.07 4.94
C HIS A 14 -2.72 -0.95 4.43
N HIS A 15 -2.83 -2.20 4.88
CA HIS A 15 -2.02 -3.29 4.37
C HIS A 15 -2.83 -4.59 4.33
N GLY A 16 -2.57 -5.43 3.32
CA GLY A 16 -3.22 -6.72 3.13
C GLY A 16 -2.21 -7.83 2.81
N LEU A 17 -2.34 -8.96 3.49
CA LEU A 17 -1.59 -10.19 3.19
C LEU A 17 -2.47 -11.16 2.41
N LEU A 18 -2.02 -11.52 1.22
CA LEU A 18 -2.70 -12.54 0.42
C LEU A 18 -2.26 -13.95 0.84
N PRO A 19 -3.15 -14.95 0.76
CA PRO A 19 -2.80 -16.35 0.95
C PRO A 19 -1.64 -16.77 0.01
N TYR A 20 -0.85 -17.75 0.46
CA TYR A 20 0.41 -18.17 -0.17
C TYR A 20 0.28 -18.59 -1.64
N SER A 21 -0.92 -18.96 -2.11
CA SER A 21 -1.19 -19.43 -3.48
C SER A 21 -2.08 -18.50 -4.32
N GLN A 22 -2.52 -17.36 -3.77
CA GLN A 22 -3.51 -16.51 -4.46
C GLN A 22 -2.81 -15.43 -5.29
N THR A 23 -3.08 -15.43 -6.60
CA THR A 23 -2.70 -14.31 -7.47
C THR A 23 -3.71 -13.19 -7.32
N ILE A 24 -3.25 -11.94 -7.28
CA ILE A 24 -4.12 -10.75 -7.39
C ILE A 24 -4.82 -10.86 -8.74
N ASN A 25 -6.05 -11.36 -8.72
CA ASN A 25 -6.97 -11.24 -9.83
C ASN A 25 -7.67 -9.89 -9.71
N SER A 26 -8.38 -9.50 -10.77
CA SER A 26 -9.09 -8.23 -10.81
C SER A 26 -10.13 -8.13 -9.68
N THR A 27 -10.83 -9.22 -9.34
CA THR A 27 -11.86 -9.23 -8.29
C THR A 27 -11.32 -8.94 -6.89
N ILE A 28 -10.21 -9.55 -6.49
CA ILE A 28 -9.55 -9.27 -5.21
C ILE A 28 -9.02 -7.84 -5.17
N TYR A 29 -8.57 -7.33 -6.33
CA TYR A 29 -8.13 -5.94 -6.43
C TYR A 29 -9.30 -4.95 -6.23
N TYR A 30 -10.49 -5.23 -6.76
CA TYR A 30 -11.66 -4.34 -6.63
C TYR A 30 -12.17 -4.16 -5.20
N GLU A 31 -11.99 -5.16 -4.32
CA GLU A 31 -12.40 -5.01 -2.92
C GLU A 31 -11.46 -4.12 -2.10
N GLN A 32 -10.23 -3.87 -2.58
CA GLN A 32 -9.25 -3.12 -1.80
C GLN A 32 -9.52 -1.61 -1.75
N PRO A 33 -9.89 -0.92 -2.84
CA PRO A 33 -10.22 0.50 -2.82
C PRO A 33 -11.30 0.88 -1.79
N ASP A 34 -12.34 0.07 -1.62
CA ASP A 34 -13.40 0.34 -0.64
C ASP A 34 -12.91 0.20 0.81
N ARG A 35 -12.16 -0.87 1.11
CA ARG A 35 -11.53 -1.06 2.43
C ARG A 35 -10.52 0.05 2.73
N LEU A 36 -9.80 0.49 1.70
CA LEU A 36 -8.86 1.60 1.79
C LEU A 36 -9.59 2.91 2.06
N LYS A 37 -10.70 3.20 1.37
CA LYS A 37 -11.52 4.39 1.62
C LYS A 37 -11.97 4.46 3.08
N GLN A 38 -12.41 3.34 3.64
CA GLN A 38 -12.76 3.25 5.06
C GLN A 38 -11.55 3.51 5.97
N ALA A 39 -10.40 2.92 5.65
CA ALA A 39 -9.17 3.13 6.42
C ALA A 39 -8.69 4.59 6.37
N ILE A 40 -8.79 5.25 5.21
CA ILE A 40 -8.48 6.68 5.05
C ILE A 40 -9.45 7.50 5.90
N HIS A 41 -10.75 7.22 5.86
CA HIS A 41 -11.73 7.94 6.67
C HIS A 41 -11.45 7.83 8.17
N LEU A 42 -11.03 6.66 8.65
CA LEU A 42 -10.72 6.42 10.06
C LEU A 42 -9.38 7.01 10.51
N LYS A 43 -8.33 6.84 9.71
CA LYS A 43 -6.95 7.20 10.10
C LYS A 43 -6.53 8.60 9.64
N ARG A 44 -7.18 9.13 8.61
CA ARG A 44 -6.84 10.37 7.91
C ARG A 44 -8.11 11.13 7.46
N PRO A 45 -9.01 11.51 8.39
CA PRO A 45 -10.23 12.23 8.02
C PRO A 45 -9.93 13.52 7.24
N GLU A 46 -8.78 14.16 7.45
CA GLU A 46 -8.34 15.34 6.70
C GLU A 46 -8.20 15.10 5.19
N LEU A 47 -7.84 13.88 4.77
CA LEU A 47 -7.72 13.50 3.35
C LEU A 47 -9.08 13.23 2.71
N THR A 48 -10.10 12.92 3.52
CA THR A 48 -11.49 12.81 3.02
C THR A 48 -12.16 14.16 2.84
N ILE A 49 -11.71 15.19 3.58
CA ILE A 49 -12.24 16.55 3.52
C ILE A 49 -11.57 17.35 2.40
N LYS A 50 -10.25 17.17 2.19
CA LYS A 50 -9.53 17.79 1.09
C LYS A 50 -9.77 17.00 -0.21
N LYS A 51 -10.33 17.66 -1.23
CA LYS A 51 -10.45 17.08 -2.57
C LYS A 51 -9.05 16.82 -3.14
N GLY A 52 -8.67 15.55 -3.22
CA GLY A 52 -7.45 15.13 -3.93
C GLY A 52 -6.65 14.11 -3.13
N VAL A 53 -7.11 12.85 -3.13
CA VAL A 53 -6.21 11.73 -2.83
C VAL A 53 -5.50 11.41 -4.13
N VAL A 54 -4.18 11.59 -4.13
CA VAL A 54 -3.33 11.18 -5.24
C VAL A 54 -2.86 9.75 -4.96
N PHE A 55 -3.34 8.81 -5.76
CA PHE A 55 -3.06 7.39 -5.63
C PHE A 55 -1.89 7.02 -6.54
N HIS A 56 -0.78 6.62 -5.94
CA HIS A 56 0.38 6.11 -6.64
C HIS A 56 0.34 4.58 -6.65
N GLN A 57 0.45 3.97 -7.84
CA GLN A 57 0.46 2.51 -8.01
C GLN A 57 1.45 2.09 -9.10
N ASP A 58 1.94 0.86 -9.00
CA ASP A 58 2.74 0.25 -10.06
C ASP A 58 1.92 0.00 -11.34
N ASN A 59 2.61 -0.23 -12.46
CA ASN A 59 2.00 -0.50 -13.76
C ASN A 59 1.70 -1.98 -13.99
N THR A 60 1.40 -2.76 -12.95
CA THR A 60 1.05 -4.17 -13.16
C THR A 60 -0.35 -4.30 -13.79
N ARG A 61 -0.54 -5.34 -14.62
CA ARG A 61 -1.76 -5.51 -15.46
C ARG A 61 -3.11 -5.37 -14.72
N PRO A 62 -3.28 -5.84 -13.47
CA PRO A 62 -4.54 -5.62 -12.73
C PRO A 62 -4.77 -4.14 -12.38
N HIS A 63 -3.69 -3.40 -12.13
CA HIS A 63 -3.69 -2.03 -11.63
C HIS A 63 -3.92 -1.00 -12.74
N THR A 64 -3.48 -1.31 -13.97
CA THR A 64 -3.70 -0.47 -15.15
C THR A 64 -5.00 -0.79 -15.89
N SER A 65 -5.83 -1.72 -15.38
CA SER A 65 -7.07 -2.10 -16.04
C SER A 65 -8.02 -0.90 -16.16
N LEU A 66 -8.79 -0.84 -17.25
CA LEU A 66 -9.75 0.25 -17.47
C LEU A 66 -10.76 0.36 -16.31
N MET A 67 -11.20 -0.80 -15.82
CA MET A 67 -12.18 -0.90 -14.75
C MET A 67 -11.62 -0.36 -13.42
N THR A 68 -10.37 -0.71 -13.08
CA THR A 68 -9.64 -0.11 -11.95
C THR A 68 -9.59 1.40 -12.02
N ARG A 69 -9.25 1.96 -13.20
CA ARG A 69 -9.16 3.42 -13.38
C ARG A 69 -10.51 4.09 -13.21
N GLN A 70 -11.57 3.50 -13.73
CA GLN A 70 -12.93 4.02 -13.58
C GLN A 70 -13.40 4.02 -12.13
N ASP A 71 -13.07 2.99 -11.35
CA ASP A 71 -13.47 2.92 -9.94
C ASP A 71 -12.69 3.91 -9.06
N LEU A 72 -11.38 4.07 -9.30
CA LEU A 72 -10.58 5.10 -8.62
C LEU A 72 -11.08 6.52 -8.96
N GLN A 73 -11.52 6.76 -10.20
CA GLN A 73 -12.16 8.01 -10.60
C GLN A 73 -13.51 8.23 -9.89
N LYS A 74 -14.35 7.19 -9.74
CA LYS A 74 -15.61 7.29 -8.96
C LYS A 74 -15.36 7.64 -7.50
N LEU A 75 -14.22 7.21 -6.94
CA LEU A 75 -13.79 7.58 -5.59
C LEU A 75 -13.26 9.03 -5.52
N GLY A 76 -13.08 9.70 -6.65
CA GLY A 76 -12.52 11.05 -6.74
C GLY A 76 -11.01 11.09 -6.53
N TRP A 77 -10.33 9.97 -6.76
CA TRP A 77 -8.89 9.85 -6.58
C TRP A 77 -8.17 10.06 -7.91
N GLU A 78 -7.10 10.84 -7.89
CA GLU A 78 -6.24 11.04 -9.04
C GLU A 78 -5.19 9.94 -9.07
N VAL A 79 -5.06 9.22 -10.19
CA VAL A 79 -4.11 8.12 -10.31
C VAL A 79 -2.84 8.62 -10.98
N LEU A 80 -1.73 8.63 -10.26
CA LEU A 80 -0.41 8.84 -10.85
C LEU A 80 0.06 7.54 -11.49
N LEU A 81 0.23 7.58 -12.81
CA LEU A 81 0.80 6.48 -13.57
C LEU A 81 2.31 6.52 -13.48
N HIS A 82 2.91 5.39 -13.16
CA HIS A 82 4.35 5.23 -13.14
C HIS A 82 4.90 4.98 -14.56
N PRO A 83 6.16 5.29 -14.87
CA PRO A 83 6.81 4.78 -16.07
C PRO A 83 6.95 3.23 -16.02
N LEU A 84 6.84 2.58 -17.20
CA LEU A 84 7.05 1.14 -17.32
C LEU A 84 8.48 0.76 -16.86
N TYR A 85 8.60 -0.29 -16.04
CA TYR A 85 9.87 -0.87 -15.57
C TYR A 85 10.75 0.03 -14.68
N SER A 86 10.18 1.04 -14.03
CA SER A 86 10.90 1.77 -12.99
C SER A 86 10.63 1.11 -11.64
N LEU A 87 11.49 0.19 -11.22
CA LEU A 87 11.42 -0.44 -9.89
C LEU A 87 11.92 0.52 -8.78
N ASP A 88 12.69 1.54 -9.16
CA ASP A 88 13.40 2.46 -8.25
C ASP A 88 12.68 3.79 -7.97
N ILE A 89 11.50 4.04 -8.57
CA ILE A 89 10.87 5.38 -8.52
C ILE A 89 9.56 5.39 -7.69
N GLY A 90 9.10 4.23 -7.20
CA GLY A 90 7.96 4.14 -6.30
C GLY A 90 8.39 4.33 -4.84
N PRO A 91 8.02 5.43 -4.15
CA PRO A 91 8.30 5.63 -2.72
C PRO A 91 7.92 4.40 -1.90
N SER A 92 6.68 3.91 -2.10
CA SER A 92 6.11 2.85 -1.30
C SER A 92 6.94 1.57 -1.27
N ASP A 93 7.69 1.29 -2.34
CA ASP A 93 8.26 -0.02 -2.62
C ASP A 93 9.73 -0.14 -2.21
N TYR A 94 10.47 0.98 -2.12
CA TYR A 94 11.91 0.91 -1.86
C TYR A 94 12.23 0.97 -0.37
N TYR A 95 12.00 2.11 0.29
CA TYR A 95 12.51 2.33 1.65
C TYR A 95 11.77 1.53 2.74
N PRO A 96 10.43 1.44 2.76
CA PRO A 96 9.69 0.72 3.78
C PRO A 96 9.88 -0.79 3.68
N PHE A 97 9.97 -1.33 2.46
CA PHE A 97 10.16 -2.75 2.23
C PHE A 97 11.61 -3.19 2.44
N LEU A 98 12.60 -2.41 2.00
CA LEU A 98 14.00 -2.73 2.30
C LEU A 98 14.26 -2.75 3.81
N SER A 99 13.71 -1.77 4.54
CA SER A 99 13.75 -1.71 6.00
C SER A 99 13.06 -2.92 6.65
N MET A 100 11.96 -3.39 6.05
CA MET A 100 11.25 -4.58 6.49
C MET A 100 12.06 -5.85 6.24
N GLU A 101 12.61 -6.04 5.05
CA GLU A 101 13.45 -7.19 4.71
C GLU A 101 14.66 -7.30 5.65
N ASN A 102 15.32 -6.18 5.94
CA ASN A 102 16.41 -6.12 6.89
C ASN A 102 15.97 -6.56 8.31
N ALA A 103 14.80 -6.11 8.76
CA ALA A 103 14.25 -6.54 10.06
C ALA A 103 13.86 -8.03 10.06
N LEU A 104 13.31 -8.53 8.96
CA LEU A 104 12.93 -9.94 8.78
C LEU A 104 14.13 -10.88 8.81
N GLY A 105 15.33 -10.43 8.42
CA GLY A 105 16.56 -11.22 8.52
C GLY A 105 16.88 -11.71 9.94
N SER A 106 16.29 -11.09 10.96
CA SER A 106 16.45 -11.44 12.38
C SER A 106 15.23 -12.12 13.02
N VAL A 107 14.12 -12.30 12.27
CA VAL A 107 12.83 -12.75 12.82
C VAL A 107 12.34 -14.00 12.10
N LYS A 108 12.01 -15.05 12.86
CA LYS A 108 11.38 -16.27 12.32
C LYS A 108 9.86 -16.10 12.23
N LEU A 109 9.35 -15.83 11.02
CA LEU A 109 7.91 -15.77 10.75
C LEU A 109 7.41 -17.13 10.26
N ASN A 110 7.00 -17.99 11.19
CA ASN A 110 6.65 -19.39 10.89
C ASN A 110 5.17 -19.61 10.52
N SER A 111 4.32 -18.58 10.62
CA SER A 111 2.91 -18.68 10.24
C SER A 111 2.35 -17.33 9.77
N LYS A 112 1.24 -17.38 9.03
CA LYS A 112 0.53 -16.19 8.56
C LYS A 112 0.07 -15.31 9.73
N GLU A 113 -0.39 -15.91 10.82
CA GLU A 113 -0.85 -15.19 12.01
C GLU A 113 0.28 -14.40 12.69
N VAL A 114 1.49 -14.99 12.72
CA VAL A 114 2.68 -14.31 13.26
C VAL A 114 3.06 -13.13 12.37
N CYS A 115 2.98 -13.28 11.04
CA CYS A 115 3.17 -12.17 10.10
C CYS A 115 2.15 -11.05 10.32
N GLU A 116 0.87 -11.39 10.48
CA GLU A 116 -0.22 -10.43 10.67
C GLU A 116 -0.10 -9.65 11.98
N LYS A 117 0.44 -10.27 13.05
CA LYS A 117 0.72 -9.59 14.32
C LYS A 117 2.00 -8.75 14.29
N TRP A 118 3.02 -9.22 13.59
CA TRP A 118 4.32 -8.53 13.53
C TRP A 118 4.26 -7.24 12.69
N LEU A 119 3.53 -7.26 11.57
CA LEU A 119 3.45 -6.13 10.63
C LEU A 119 2.99 -4.82 11.28
N PRO A 120 1.87 -4.76 12.03
CA PRO A 120 1.46 -3.55 12.71
C PRO A 120 2.50 -3.04 13.71
N GLY A 121 3.15 -3.95 14.45
CA GLY A 121 4.19 -3.59 15.41
C GLY A 121 5.45 -3.01 14.77
N PHE A 122 5.87 -3.55 13.62
CA PHE A 122 6.99 -3.03 12.86
C PHE A 122 6.75 -1.58 12.41
N PHE A 123 5.58 -1.31 11.84
CA PHE A 123 5.25 0.03 11.32
C PHE A 123 4.91 1.04 12.41
N ALA A 124 4.30 0.60 13.52
CA ALA A 124 4.03 1.47 14.68
C ALA A 124 5.32 1.97 15.36
N ASN A 125 6.42 1.22 15.24
CA ASN A 125 7.72 1.62 15.77
C ASN A 125 8.50 2.60 14.86
N LYS A 126 7.97 2.94 13.67
CA LYS A 126 8.60 3.90 12.76
C LYS A 126 8.08 5.32 13.04
N LYS A 127 8.98 6.30 13.10
CA LYS A 127 8.63 7.73 13.21
C LYS A 127 8.11 8.28 11.87
N GLY A 128 7.37 9.39 11.89
CA GLY A 128 6.86 10.03 10.65
C GLY A 128 7.97 10.35 9.63
N SER A 129 9.14 10.80 10.12
CA SER A 129 10.32 11.06 9.28
C SER A 129 10.83 9.83 8.49
N PHE A 130 10.45 8.62 8.90
CA PHE A 130 10.74 7.39 8.15
C PHE A 130 10.02 7.34 6.81
N TYR A 131 8.84 7.95 6.71
CA TYR A 131 8.00 7.97 5.51
C TYR A 131 8.13 9.29 4.73
N GLU A 132 8.59 10.37 5.38
CA GLU A 132 8.84 11.65 4.70
C GLU A 132 10.03 11.62 3.74
N GLY A 133 11.10 10.88 4.09
CA GLY A 133 12.30 10.77 3.23
C GLY A 133 12.10 9.99 1.92
N ASP A 134 10.91 9.42 1.76
CA ASP A 134 10.52 8.54 0.65
C ASP A 134 9.59 9.27 -0.34
N ILE A 135 8.87 10.30 0.12
CA ILE A 135 7.80 11.00 -0.63
C ILE A 135 8.28 12.33 -1.24
N MET A 136 9.58 12.63 -1.18
CA MET A 136 10.17 13.87 -1.68
C MET A 136 10.80 13.72 -3.07
#